data_AF-A0A6I7MQ98-F1
#
_entry.id   AF-A0A6I7MQ98-F1
#
_cell.length_a   1.000
_cell.length_b   1.000
_cell.length_c   1.000
_cell.angle_alpha   90.00
_cell.angle_beta   90.00
_cell.angle_gamma   90.00
#
_symmetry.space_group_name_H-M   'P 1'
#
loop_
_entity.id
_entity.type
_entity.pdbx_description
1 polymer ?
#
loop_
_entity_poly.entity_id
_entity_poly.type
_entity_poly.pdbx_seq_one_letter_code
_entity_poly.pdbx_strand_id
1 'polypeptide(L)'
;MVSLLSLFISFSLWILPIQNEVKFVYLKEKPEDLSNVLVFQKEGNDIYDRAEKILIDAEKDLKAHALSKNQNRVEVFIVEQSHGVLPTESQIGKKGYVTLWVSFKKT
;
A
#
# COMPACT_ATOMS: atom_id res chain seq x y z
N MET A 1 -45.86 -20.75 9.38
CA MET A 1 -44.84 -21.34 8.49
C MET A 1 -43.75 -20.31 8.27
N VAL A 2 -42.74 -20.26 9.16
CA VAL A 2 -41.59 -19.38 8.99
C VAL A 2 -40.76 -19.99 7.86
N SER A 3 -40.84 -19.33 6.71
CA SER A 3 -40.35 -19.80 5.42
C SER A 3 -38.87 -20.16 5.49
N LEU A 4 -38.49 -21.38 5.12
CA LEU A 4 -37.09 -21.81 4.90
C LEU A 4 -36.28 -20.78 4.10
N LEU A 5 -36.96 -20.00 3.24
CA LEU A 5 -36.41 -18.90 2.47
C LEU A 5 -35.83 -17.77 3.36
N SER A 6 -36.47 -17.45 4.48
CA SER A 6 -36.00 -16.41 5.42
C SER A 6 -34.73 -16.82 6.18
N LEU A 7 -34.56 -18.12 6.42
CA LEU A 7 -33.35 -18.69 7.02
C LEU A 7 -32.18 -18.67 6.02
N PHE A 8 -32.45 -18.95 4.75
CA PHE A 8 -31.45 -18.90 3.68
C PHE A 8 -30.95 -17.47 3.39
N ILE A 9 -31.84 -16.48 3.40
CA ILE A 9 -31.49 -15.06 3.23
C ILE A 9 -30.67 -14.55 4.43
N SER A 10 -31.02 -14.96 5.65
CA SER A 10 -30.25 -14.55 6.84
C SER A 10 -28.84 -15.17 6.86
N PHE A 11 -28.70 -16.40 6.35
CA PHE A 11 -27.41 -17.07 6.25
C PHE A 11 -26.51 -16.48 5.16
N SER A 12 -27.07 -16.05 4.02
CA SER A 12 -26.29 -15.40 2.95
C SER A 12 -25.75 -14.02 3.35
N LEU A 13 -26.46 -13.28 4.20
CA LEU A 13 -26.02 -12.00 4.75
C LEU A 13 -24.82 -12.13 5.71
N TRP A 14 -24.67 -13.27 6.40
CA TRP A 14 -23.53 -13.54 7.29
C TRP A 14 -22.25 -13.92 6.54
N ILE A 15 -22.36 -14.36 5.28
CA ILE A 15 -21.21 -14.83 4.49
C ILE A 15 -20.54 -13.69 3.73
N LEU A 16 -21.16 -12.51 3.62
CA LEU A 16 -20.51 -11.37 2.97
C LEU A 16 -19.30 -10.94 3.82
N PRO A 17 -18.06 -11.18 3.36
CA PRO A 17 -16.90 -10.70 4.07
C PRO A 17 -16.98 -9.17 4.02
N ILE A 18 -17.13 -8.54 5.19
CA ILE A 18 -16.83 -7.12 5.33
C ILE A 18 -15.38 -7.01 4.89
N GLN A 19 -15.15 -6.47 3.69
CA GLN A 19 -13.81 -6.22 3.20
C GLN A 19 -13.21 -5.21 4.18
N ASN A 20 -12.30 -5.68 5.05
CA ASN A 20 -11.43 -4.83 5.84
C ASN A 20 -10.51 -4.12 4.85
N GLU A 21 -11.02 -3.04 4.27
CA GLU A 21 -10.27 -2.27 3.31
C GLU A 21 -9.24 -1.42 4.05
N VAL A 22 -7.97 -1.70 3.80
CA VAL A 22 -6.87 -0.87 4.29
C VAL A 22 -6.90 0.45 3.55
N LYS A 23 -7.11 1.55 4.28
CA LYS A 23 -7.13 2.90 3.73
C LYS A 23 -5.72 3.49 3.70
N PHE A 24 -5.28 3.91 2.52
CA PHE A 24 -4.05 4.67 2.35
C PHE A 24 -4.32 6.16 2.53
N VAL A 25 -3.49 6.83 3.34
CA VAL A 25 -3.56 8.27 3.58
C VAL A 25 -2.20 8.88 3.28
N TYR A 26 -2.12 9.67 2.22
CA TYR A 26 -0.91 10.37 1.82
C TYR A 26 -0.76 11.67 2.60
N LEU A 27 0.32 11.76 3.38
CA LEU A 27 0.67 12.95 4.14
C LEU A 27 1.41 13.93 3.22
N LYS A 28 0.97 15.20 3.24
CA LYS A 28 1.64 16.27 2.49
C LYS A 28 2.87 16.82 3.22
N GLU A 29 2.82 16.78 4.55
CA GLU A 29 3.86 17.31 5.42
C GLU A 29 4.57 16.16 6.14
N LYS A 30 5.82 16.41 6.49
CA LYS A 30 6.62 15.47 7.25
C LYS A 30 5.94 15.24 8.61
N PRO A 31 5.72 13.98 9.02
CA PRO A 31 5.14 13.71 10.34
C PRO A 31 6.06 14.24 11.45
N GLU A 32 5.46 14.93 12.43
CA GLU A 32 6.18 15.48 13.58
C GLU A 32 6.67 14.38 14.52
N ASP A 33 5.87 13.32 14.67
CA ASP A 33 6.20 12.14 15.44
C ASP A 33 6.71 11.01 14.53
N LEU A 34 7.98 10.63 14.73
CA LEU A 34 8.66 9.57 13.99
C LEU A 34 8.74 8.25 14.77
N SER A 35 8.26 8.19 16.01
CA SER A 35 8.48 7.02 16.89
C SER A 35 7.87 5.73 16.35
N ASN A 36 6.82 5.84 15.53
CA ASN A 36 6.10 4.71 14.94
C ASN A 36 6.20 4.68 13.41
N VAL A 37 7.13 5.44 12.84
CA VAL A 37 7.35 5.51 11.39
C VAL A 37 8.39 4.46 11.00
N LEU A 38 8.03 3.64 10.03
CA LEU A 38 8.94 2.69 9.38
C LEU A 38 9.40 3.26 8.05
N VAL A 39 10.68 3.05 7.72
CA VAL A 39 11.20 3.38 6.39
C VAL A 39 11.00 2.16 5.50
N PHE A 40 10.28 2.35 4.40
CA PHE A 40 10.04 1.33 3.40
C PHE A 40 10.59 1.79 2.05
N GLN A 41 11.49 1.01 1.46
CA GLN A 41 12.02 1.29 0.13
C GLN A 41 11.63 0.19 -0.83
N LYS A 42 11.18 0.58 -2.02
CA LYS A 42 10.86 -0.35 -3.10
C LYS A 42 11.56 0.10 -4.37
N GLU A 43 12.30 -0.81 -4.99
CA GLU A 43 12.87 -0.62 -6.31
C GLU A 43 11.94 -1.14 -7.40
N GLY A 44 12.04 -0.56 -8.59
CA GLY A 44 11.38 -1.08 -9.78
C GLY A 44 11.92 -2.45 -10.19
N ASN A 45 11.11 -3.21 -10.93
CA ASN A 45 11.54 -4.50 -11.44
C ASN A 45 12.51 -4.31 -12.62
N ASP A 46 12.26 -3.29 -13.45
CA ASP A 46 13.07 -2.95 -14.60
C ASP A 46 13.43 -1.44 -14.67
N ILE A 47 14.22 -1.06 -15.67
CA ILE A 47 14.70 0.32 -15.91
C ILE A 47 13.66 1.21 -16.60
N TYR A 48 12.54 0.65 -17.05
CA TYR A 48 11.44 1.37 -17.69
C TYR A 48 10.34 1.73 -16.69
N ASP A 49 10.34 1.08 -15.53
CA ASP A 49 9.42 1.34 -14.45
C ASP A 49 9.51 2.79 -13.97
N ARG A 50 8.34 3.44 -13.95
CA ARG A 50 8.19 4.78 -13.39
C ARG A 50 7.83 4.70 -11.92
N ALA A 51 8.25 5.72 -11.16
CA ALA A 51 7.97 5.87 -9.74
C ALA A 51 6.49 5.59 -9.37
N GLU A 52 5.53 5.98 -10.19
CA GLU A 52 4.10 5.77 -9.93
C GLU A 52 3.72 4.28 -9.93
N LYS A 53 4.26 3.50 -10.89
CA LYS A 53 4.05 2.05 -10.93
C LYS A 53 4.71 1.38 -9.71
N ILE A 54 5.93 1.81 -9.38
CA ILE A 54 6.68 1.31 -8.23
C ILE A 54 5.93 1.62 -6.93
N LEU A 55 5.32 2.80 -6.83
CA LEU A 55 4.49 3.20 -5.69
C LEU A 55 3.25 2.33 -5.56
N ILE A 56 2.54 2.04 -6.66
CA ILE A 56 1.38 1.14 -6.66
C ILE A 56 1.77 -0.27 -6.19
N ASP A 57 2.93 -0.76 -6.62
CA ASP A 57 3.43 -2.06 -6.17
C ASP A 57 3.86 -2.04 -4.70
N ALA A 58 4.46 -0.94 -4.23
CA ALA A 58 4.73 -0.70 -2.81
C ALA A 58 3.42 -0.68 -1.98
N GLU A 59 2.36 -0.03 -2.46
CA GLU A 59 1.05 -0.04 -1.79
C GLU A 59 0.49 -1.45 -1.63
N LYS A 60 0.64 -2.33 -2.63
CA LYS A 60 0.16 -3.73 -2.52
C LYS A 60 0.90 -4.47 -1.40
N ASP A 61 2.22 -4.32 -1.34
CA ASP A 61 3.05 -4.94 -0.30
C ASP A 61 2.66 -4.41 1.09
N LEU A 62 2.51 -3.09 1.22
CA LEU A 62 2.09 -2.43 2.47
C LEU A 62 0.67 -2.83 2.88
N LYS A 63 -0.24 -2.99 1.92
CA LYS A 63 -1.62 -3.46 2.17
C LYS A 63 -1.61 -4.87 2.74
N ALA A 64 -0.84 -5.78 2.13
CA ALA A 64 -0.69 -7.14 2.64
C ALA A 64 -0.10 -7.14 4.05
N HIS A 65 0.90 -6.28 4.31
CA HIS A 65 1.49 -6.13 5.64
C HIS A 65 0.46 -5.63 6.66
N ALA A 66 -0.29 -4.57 6.35
CA ALA A 66 -1.32 -4.01 7.24
C ALA A 66 -2.42 -5.03 7.57
N LEU A 67 -2.88 -5.78 6.57
CA LEU A 67 -3.85 -6.87 6.75
C LEU A 67 -3.31 -7.96 7.69
N SER A 68 -2.04 -8.36 7.53
CA SER A 68 -1.40 -9.36 8.41
C SER A 68 -1.31 -8.91 9.88
N LYS A 69 -1.35 -7.59 10.12
CA LYS A 69 -1.26 -6.97 11.45
C LYS A 69 -2.61 -6.49 11.99
N ASN A 70 -3.73 -6.80 11.31
CA ASN A 70 -5.07 -6.31 11.66
C ASN A 70 -5.15 -4.78 11.77
N GLN A 71 -4.40 -4.08 10.91
CA GLN A 71 -4.41 -2.62 10.78
C GLN A 71 -5.23 -2.24 9.55
N ASN A 72 -6.03 -1.19 9.66
CA ASN A 72 -6.96 -0.75 8.61
C ASN A 72 -6.56 0.60 8.00
N ARG A 73 -5.45 1.21 8.43
CA ARG A 73 -4.94 2.47 7.91
C ARG A 73 -3.43 2.44 7.75
N VAL A 74 -2.96 2.88 6.59
CA VAL A 74 -1.54 3.12 6.30
C VAL A 74 -1.38 4.59 5.97
N GLU A 75 -0.63 5.30 6.81
CA GLU A 75 -0.20 6.67 6.52
C GLU A 75 1.13 6.62 5.78
N VAL A 76 1.22 7.32 4.66
CA VAL A 76 2.39 7.29 3.77
C VAL A 76 2.87 8.73 3.56
N PHE A 77 4.14 8.97 3.83
CA PHE A 77 4.86 10.17 3.43
C PHE A 77 5.93 9.77 2.42
N ILE A 78 5.91 10.37 1.22
CA ILE A 78 6.89 10.08 0.17
C ILE A 78 8.13 10.91 0.47
N VAL A 79 9.23 10.23 0.81
CA VAL A 79 10.51 10.89 1.10
C VAL A 79 11.24 11.19 -0.19
N GLU A 80 11.32 10.18 -1.07
CA GLU A 80 12.04 10.26 -2.32
C GLU A 80 11.38 9.37 -3.36
N GLN A 81 11.40 9.81 -4.61
CA GLN A 81 10.94 9.05 -5.75
C GLN A 81 11.86 9.29 -6.93
N SER A 82 12.21 8.22 -7.64
CA SER A 82 13.07 8.25 -8.81
C SER A 82 12.50 7.34 -9.89
N HIS A 83 12.50 7.82 -11.13
CA HIS A 83 12.13 7.00 -12.29
C HIS A 83 13.31 6.16 -12.74
N GLY A 84 13.03 5.05 -13.43
CA GLY A 84 14.05 4.33 -14.16
C GLY A 84 14.75 5.24 -15.18
N VAL A 85 16.08 5.12 -15.25
CA VAL A 85 16.93 5.86 -16.17
C VAL A 85 17.41 4.91 -17.25
N LEU A 86 17.08 5.24 -18.51
CA LEU A 86 17.52 4.47 -19.66
C LEU A 86 19.03 4.59 -19.85
N PRO A 87 19.72 3.49 -20.17
CA PRO A 87 21.14 3.56 -20.50
C PRO A 87 21.35 4.43 -21.73
N THR A 88 22.41 5.22 -21.68
CA THR A 88 22.93 5.98 -22.82
C THR A 88 24.38 5.55 -23.07
N GLU A 89 24.98 6.01 -24.17
CA GLU A 89 26.39 5.69 -24.48
C GLU A 89 27.35 6.07 -23.34
N SER A 90 26.99 7.07 -22.53
CA SER A 90 27.81 7.61 -21.45
C SER A 90 27.33 7.26 -20.04
N GLN A 91 26.19 6.58 -19.88
CA GLN A 91 25.61 6.29 -18.57
C GLN A 91 24.99 4.89 -18.49
N ILE A 92 25.31 4.17 -17.41
CA ILE A 92 24.69 2.90 -17.07
C ILE A 92 23.24 3.17 -16.62
N GLY A 93 22.29 2.44 -17.21
CA GLY A 93 20.88 2.53 -16.84
C GLY A 93 20.66 2.16 -15.37
N LYS A 94 19.66 2.79 -14.73
CA LYS A 94 19.35 2.59 -13.32
C LYS A 94 17.86 2.32 -13.14
N LYS A 95 17.52 1.47 -12.19
CA LYS A 95 16.12 1.21 -11.83
C LYS A 95 15.59 2.40 -11.03
N GLY A 96 14.30 2.68 -11.21
CA GLY A 96 13.60 3.63 -10.36
C GLY A 96 13.41 3.07 -8.96
N TYR A 97 13.06 3.93 -8.01
CA TYR A 97 12.72 3.52 -6.66
C TYR A 97 11.81 4.54 -5.98
N VAL A 98 11.14 4.11 -4.92
CA VAL A 98 10.41 4.98 -3.99
C VAL A 98 10.86 4.68 -2.57
N THR A 99 11.08 5.74 -1.80
CA THR A 99 11.39 5.68 -0.37
C THR A 99 10.24 6.32 0.38
N LEU A 100 9.60 5.55 1.24
CA LEU A 100 8.38 5.90 1.95
C LEU A 100 8.64 5.87 3.45
N TRP A 101 8.02 6.81 4.14
CA TRP A 101 7.81 6.75 5.57
C TRP A 101 6.38 6.31 5.81
N VAL A 102 6.25 5.15 6.45
CA VAL A 102 4.96 4.50 6.63
C VAL A 102 4.65 4.32 8.10
N SER A 103 3.44 4.70 8.51
CA SER A 103 2.92 4.43 9.84
C SER A 103 1.64 3.61 9.69
N PHE A 104 1.58 2.50 10.40
CA PHE A 104 0.40 1.65 10.38
C PHE A 104 -0.45 1.90 11.63
N LYS A 105 -1.74 2.16 11.41
CA LYS A 105 -2.68 2.50 12.48
C LYS A 105 -3.91 1.61 12.43
N LYS A 106 -4.48 1.38 13.61
CA LYS A 106 -5.83 0.84 13.76
C LYS A 106 -6.74 2.03 14.06
N THR A 107 -7.73 2.23 13.20
CA THR A 107 -8.80 3.23 13.38
C THR A 107 -9.71 2.79 14.51
#